data_AF-A0A6A5BDR5-F1
#
_entry.id   AF-A0A6A5BDR5-F1
#
_cell.length_a   1.000
_cell.length_b   1.000
_cell.length_c   1.000
_cell.angle_alpha   90.00
_cell.angle_beta   90.00
_cell.angle_gamma   90.00
#
_symmetry.space_group_name_H-M   'P 1'
#
loop_
_entity.id
_entity.type
_entity.pdbx_description
1 polymer ?
#
loop_
_entity_poly.entity_id
_entity_poly.type
_entity_poly.pdbx_seq_one_letter_code
_entity_poly.pdbx_strand_id
1 'polypeptide(L)'
;MILIHHFDLDIRISMAWDLDNVDIDLHVQEPAPYGEHVYYAHNRSITGGFVSRDFRNGYGPEEYMIKKAQKGVYKATTNYYANHAQNLTGGTTVLGTFFTNYMREDEKRQMVTVRLNSQEQDVTVCEVEIEEEKNNSKC
;
A
#
# COMPACT_ATOMS: atom_id res chain seq x y z
N MET A 1 0.44 -14.82 -26.30
CA MET A 1 0.70 -13.37 -26.31
C MET A 1 0.07 -12.81 -25.04
N ILE A 2 0.85 -12.63 -23.99
CA ILE A 2 0.38 -12.02 -22.74
C ILE A 2 0.36 -10.51 -23.00
N LEU A 3 -0.82 -9.90 -22.87
CA LEU A 3 -0.98 -8.45 -22.92
C LEU A 3 -0.35 -7.89 -21.65
N ILE A 4 0.95 -7.60 -21.69
CA ILE A 4 1.62 -6.83 -20.64
C ILE A 4 1.17 -5.39 -20.85
N HIS A 5 0.10 -4.97 -20.18
CA HIS A 5 -0.20 -3.56 -20.09
C HIS A 5 0.94 -2.91 -19.30
N HIS A 6 1.75 -2.09 -19.97
CA HIS A 6 2.75 -1.24 -19.34
C HIS A 6 2.05 -0.32 -18.35
N PHE A 7 2.01 -0.73 -17.09
CA PHE A 7 1.56 0.10 -15.99
C PHE A 7 2.77 0.85 -15.47
N ASP A 8 3.04 1.99 -16.10
CA ASP A 8 4.05 2.93 -15.67
C ASP A 8 3.57 3.62 -14.38
N LEU A 9 4.09 3.16 -13.23
CA LEU A 9 3.72 3.63 -11.89
C LEU A 9 4.97 3.97 -11.09
N ASP A 10 4.96 5.16 -10.49
CA ASP A 10 6.03 5.54 -9.57
C ASP A 10 5.93 4.76 -8.25
N ILE A 11 4.72 4.49 -7.74
CA ILE A 11 4.51 3.65 -6.55
C ILE A 11 3.36 2.66 -6.77
N ARG A 12 3.59 1.41 -6.34
CA ARG A 12 2.55 0.41 -6.09
C ARG A 12 2.77 -0.23 -4.72
N ILE A 13 1.74 -0.26 -3.90
CA ILE A 13 1.73 -0.93 -2.60
C ILE A 13 0.73 -2.05 -2.71
N SER A 14 1.10 -3.25 -2.29
CA SER A 14 0.23 -4.43 -2.27
C SER A 14 0.30 -5.05 -0.90
N MET A 15 -0.83 -5.15 -0.22
CA MET A 15 -0.92 -5.68 1.13
C MET A 15 -1.75 -6.96 1.11
N ALA A 16 -1.12 -8.06 1.49
CA ALA A 16 -1.71 -9.39 1.58
C ALA A 16 -1.59 -9.94 3.00
N TRP A 17 -2.41 -10.92 3.36
CA TRP A 17 -2.41 -11.51 4.70
C TRP A 17 -2.72 -13.01 4.66
N ASP A 18 -2.37 -13.72 5.74
CA ASP A 18 -2.36 -15.18 5.82
C ASP A 18 -3.65 -15.82 6.40
N LEU A 19 -4.58 -15.01 6.94
CA LEU A 19 -5.83 -15.50 7.54
C LEU A 19 -7.08 -15.16 6.72
N ASP A 20 -8.03 -16.09 6.67
CA ASP A 20 -9.35 -15.82 6.10
C ASP A 20 -10.26 -15.11 7.12
N ASN A 21 -11.27 -14.37 6.63
CA ASN A 21 -12.30 -13.74 7.47
C ASN A 21 -11.75 -12.71 8.50
N VAL A 22 -10.59 -12.12 8.21
CA VAL A 22 -10.11 -10.87 8.82
C VAL A 22 -10.59 -9.69 7.99
N ASP A 23 -10.80 -8.55 8.64
CA ASP A 23 -11.03 -7.28 7.96
C ASP A 23 -9.79 -6.40 8.16
N ILE A 24 -9.02 -6.23 7.08
CA ILE A 24 -7.73 -5.52 7.06
C ILE A 24 -7.82 -4.45 5.98
N ASP A 25 -7.90 -3.20 6.41
CA ASP A 25 -7.96 -2.05 5.51
C ASP A 25 -6.56 -1.49 5.22
N LEU A 26 -6.27 -1.18 3.96
CA LEU A 26 -5.11 -0.40 3.53
C LEU A 26 -5.43 1.10 3.60
N HIS A 27 -4.60 1.81 4.35
CA HIS A 27 -4.63 3.25 4.46
C HIS A 27 -3.29 3.81 3.96
N VAL A 28 -3.35 4.81 3.08
CA VAL A 28 -2.15 5.47 2.56
C VAL A 28 -2.27 6.97 2.80
N GLN A 29 -1.32 7.49 3.58
CA GLN A 29 -1.16 8.92 3.77
C GLN A 29 -0.14 9.43 2.76
N GLU A 30 -0.60 10.28 1.85
CA GLU A 30 0.26 10.96 0.88
C GLU A 30 0.93 12.21 1.51
N PRO A 31 2.07 12.66 0.97
CA PRO A 31 2.81 13.80 1.53
C PRO A 31 2.14 15.15 1.27
N ALA A 32 2.37 16.12 2.16
CA ALA A 32 1.87 17.50 2.01
C ALA A 32 2.59 18.26 0.86
N PRO A 33 1.99 19.30 0.25
CA PRO A 33 0.78 20.02 0.66
C PRO A 33 -0.53 19.56 0.00
N TYR A 34 -0.45 18.72 -1.03
CA TYR A 34 -1.62 18.26 -1.78
C TYR A 34 -2.03 16.82 -1.46
N GLY A 35 -1.23 16.11 -0.66
CA GLY A 35 -1.49 14.73 -0.30
C GLY A 35 -2.73 14.58 0.57
N GLU A 36 -3.46 13.51 0.27
CA GLU A 36 -4.66 13.12 0.99
C GLU A 36 -4.45 11.78 1.70
N HIS A 37 -5.38 11.49 2.61
CA HIS A 37 -5.49 10.17 3.20
C HIS A 37 -6.40 9.31 2.31
N VAL A 38 -5.80 8.35 1.61
CA VAL A 38 -6.48 7.48 0.64
C VAL A 38 -6.74 6.12 1.28
N TYR A 39 -7.98 5.66 1.20
CA TYR A 39 -8.44 4.38 1.76
C TYR A 39 -9.68 3.92 1.00
N TYR A 40 -10.25 2.76 1.31
CA TYR A 40 -11.34 2.18 0.51
C TYR A 40 -12.53 3.12 0.22
N ALA A 41 -12.94 3.97 1.17
CA ALA A 41 -14.08 4.88 0.99
C ALA A 41 -13.70 6.17 0.27
N HIS A 42 -12.42 6.57 0.36
CA HIS A 42 -11.83 7.69 -0.37
C HIS A 42 -10.69 7.16 -1.23
N ASN A 43 -11.05 6.35 -2.22
CA ASN A 43 -10.11 5.52 -2.98
C ASN A 43 -9.40 6.25 -4.13
N ARG A 44 -9.61 7.56 -4.26
CA ARG A 44 -8.98 8.41 -5.27
C ARG A 44 -8.59 9.73 -4.66
N SER A 45 -7.30 10.03 -4.65
CA SER A 45 -6.80 11.35 -4.30
C SER A 45 -6.74 12.28 -5.52
N ILE A 46 -6.68 13.57 -5.25
CA ILE A 46 -6.45 14.64 -6.22
C ILE A 46 -5.05 14.49 -6.86
N THR A 47 -4.08 13.93 -6.14
CA THR A 47 -2.73 13.67 -6.64
C THR A 47 -2.67 12.49 -7.61
N GLY A 48 -3.76 11.72 -7.72
CA GLY A 48 -3.90 10.60 -8.65
C GLY A 48 -3.56 9.24 -8.05
N GLY A 49 -3.43 9.16 -6.72
CA GLY A 49 -3.41 7.91 -5.97
C GLY A 49 -4.73 7.17 -6.05
N PHE A 50 -4.66 5.85 -6.09
CA PHE A 50 -5.80 4.96 -6.20
C PHE A 50 -5.65 3.78 -5.25
N VAL A 51 -6.65 3.53 -4.40
CA VAL A 51 -6.75 2.30 -3.58
C VAL A 51 -7.75 1.34 -4.22
N SER A 52 -7.42 0.05 -4.25
CA SER A 52 -8.30 -1.00 -4.76
C SER A 52 -9.57 -1.12 -3.91
N ARG A 53 -10.52 -1.93 -4.37
CA ARG A 53 -11.69 -2.25 -3.54
C ARG A 53 -11.27 -3.04 -2.30
N ASP A 54 -12.02 -2.79 -1.24
CA ASP A 54 -11.92 -3.45 0.05
C ASP A 54 -12.41 -4.91 -0.04
N PHE A 55 -11.63 -5.82 0.57
CA PHE A 55 -11.87 -7.26 0.63
C PHE A 55 -12.27 -7.75 2.03
N ARG A 56 -13.35 -7.20 2.60
CA ARG A 56 -13.95 -7.56 3.92
C ARG A 56 -14.08 -9.04 4.30
N ASN A 57 -14.18 -9.96 3.33
CA ASN A 57 -14.58 -11.35 3.57
C ASN A 57 -13.61 -12.37 2.96
N GLY A 58 -12.32 -12.05 2.84
CA GLY A 58 -11.39 -12.98 2.20
C GLY A 58 -9.92 -12.63 2.36
N TYR A 59 -9.10 -13.36 1.60
CA TYR A 59 -7.70 -13.03 1.41
C TYR A 59 -7.58 -11.76 0.58
N GLY A 60 -6.70 -10.86 0.99
CA GLY A 60 -6.25 -9.75 0.15
C GLY A 60 -5.65 -10.25 -1.18
N PRO A 61 -5.31 -9.33 -2.10
CA PRO A 61 -4.60 -8.12 -1.72
C PRO A 61 -5.44 -6.84 -1.82
N GLU A 62 -5.21 -5.93 -0.88
CA GLU A 62 -5.52 -4.52 -1.08
C GLU A 62 -4.31 -3.80 -1.66
N GLU A 63 -4.54 -2.98 -2.68
CA GLU A 63 -3.46 -2.35 -3.43
C GLU A 63 -3.66 -0.84 -3.50
N TYR A 64 -2.58 -0.09 -3.32
CA TYR A 64 -2.51 1.33 -3.64
C TYR A 64 -1.57 1.55 -4.83
N MET A 65 -1.96 2.44 -5.74
CA MET A 65 -1.23 2.71 -6.98
C MET A 65 -1.25 4.20 -7.28
N ILE A 66 -0.11 4.78 -7.62
CA ILE A 66 -0.02 6.16 -8.12
C ILE A 66 0.94 6.21 -9.32
N LYS A 67 0.47 6.84 -10.40
CA LYS A 67 1.25 6.97 -11.65
C LYS A 67 2.39 7.96 -11.52
N LYS A 68 2.11 9.10 -10.89
CA LYS A 68 3.06 10.20 -10.71
C LYS A 68 3.10 10.56 -9.24
N ALA A 69 4.06 10.00 -8.51
CA ALA A 69 4.19 10.25 -7.10
C ALA A 69 4.75 11.65 -6.88
N GLN A 70 4.05 12.48 -6.11
CA GLN A 70 4.64 13.68 -5.54
C GLN A 70 5.76 13.31 -4.56
N LYS A 71 6.72 14.21 -4.39
CA LYS A 71 7.84 14.02 -3.47
C LYS A 71 7.39 14.00 -2.00
N GLY A 72 8.14 13.27 -1.20
CA GLY A 72 7.94 13.15 0.24
C GLY A 72 7.61 11.74 0.68
N VAL A 73 7.21 11.62 1.95
CA VAL A 73 6.97 10.34 2.60
C VAL A 73 5.53 9.90 2.38
N TYR A 74 5.37 8.73 1.77
CA TYR A 74 4.13 7.98 1.73
C TYR A 74 4.13 7.01 2.89
N LYS A 75 3.14 7.13 3.77
CA LYS A 75 2.98 6.24 4.91
C LYS A 75 1.83 5.29 4.65
N ALA A 76 2.13 3.99 4.59
CA ALA A 76 1.12 2.95 4.51
C ALA A 76 0.84 2.42 5.92
N THR A 77 -0.40 2.56 6.36
CA THR A 77 -0.91 2.02 7.61
C THR A 77 -2.03 1.03 7.35
N THR A 78 -2.30 0.19 8.35
CA THR A 78 -3.39 -0.77 8.27
C THR A 78 -4.23 -0.74 9.53
N ASN A 79 -5.54 -0.91 9.35
CA ASN A 79 -6.49 -1.11 10.42
C ASN A 79 -6.88 -2.58 10.47
N TYR A 80 -6.73 -3.19 11.63
CA TYR A 80 -7.03 -4.61 11.82
C TYR A 80 -8.25 -4.79 12.72
N TYR A 81 -9.33 -5.23 12.07
CA TYR A 81 -10.56 -5.63 12.73
C TYR A 81 -10.67 -7.15 12.70
N ALA A 82 -10.13 -7.79 13.74
CA ALA A 82 -10.28 -9.23 13.95
C ALA A 82 -11.75 -9.57 14.25
N ASN A 83 -12.33 -10.53 13.53
CA ASN A 83 -13.64 -11.05 13.89
C ASN A 83 -13.52 -11.97 15.13
N HIS A 84 -14.58 -12.07 15.93
CA HIS A 84 -14.55 -12.65 17.29
C HIS A 84 -14.00 -14.09 17.36
N ALA A 85 -14.00 -14.82 16.24
CA ALA A 85 -13.55 -16.21 16.10
C ALA A 85 -12.01 -16.40 16.08
N GLN A 86 -11.23 -15.34 15.86
CA GLN A 86 -9.78 -15.42 15.62
C GLN A 86 -8.88 -15.19 16.84
N ASN A 87 -9.46 -14.90 18.01
CA ASN A 87 -8.68 -14.81 19.26
C ASN A 87 -7.98 -16.15 19.63
N LEU A 88 -8.27 -17.25 18.94
CA LEU A 88 -7.67 -18.57 19.15
C LEU A 88 -6.42 -18.86 18.29
N THR A 89 -6.18 -18.14 17.18
CA THR A 89 -5.17 -18.54 16.16
C THR A 89 -3.79 -17.89 16.30
N GLY A 90 -3.59 -16.99 17.25
CA GLY A 90 -2.25 -16.46 17.58
C GLY A 90 -1.78 -15.27 16.73
N GLY A 91 -2.70 -14.56 16.08
CA GLY A 91 -2.43 -13.34 15.32
C GLY A 91 -2.42 -13.53 13.80
N THR A 92 -2.54 -12.43 13.07
CA THR A 92 -2.52 -12.36 11.59
C THR A 92 -1.18 -11.81 11.12
N THR A 93 -0.61 -12.41 10.08
CA THR A 93 0.59 -11.90 9.42
C THR A 93 0.21 -11.13 8.17
N VAL A 94 0.59 -9.85 8.13
CA VAL A 94 0.43 -8.98 6.97
C VAL A 94 1.75 -8.88 6.23
N LEU A 95 1.73 -9.14 4.94
CA LEU A 95 2.82 -8.92 4.00
C LEU A 95 2.51 -7.67 3.17
N GLY A 96 3.21 -6.58 3.46
CA GLY A 96 3.22 -5.38 2.64
C GLY A 96 4.35 -5.45 1.63
N THR A 97 4.02 -5.39 0.34
CA THR A 97 4.99 -5.30 -0.76
C THR A 97 4.90 -3.91 -1.39
N PHE A 98 6.02 -3.20 -1.36
CA PHE A 98 6.16 -1.84 -1.84
C PHE A 98 7.03 -1.87 -3.08
N PHE A 99 6.51 -1.35 -4.18
CA PHE A 99 7.19 -1.19 -5.43
C PHE A 99 7.37 0.29 -5.71
N THR A 100 8.57 0.70 -6.07
CA THR A 100 8.85 2.02 -6.65
C THR A 100 9.37 1.85 -8.07
N ASN A 101 9.00 2.73 -8.99
CA ASN A 101 9.35 2.63 -10.41
C ASN A 101 8.91 1.27 -11.01
N TYR A 102 7.66 0.89 -10.74
CA TYR A 102 7.11 -0.41 -11.14
C TYR A 102 7.08 -0.55 -12.67
N MET A 103 7.53 -1.71 -13.17
CA MET A 103 7.73 -1.97 -14.60
C MET A 103 8.73 -1.04 -15.32
N ARG A 104 9.64 -0.37 -14.58
CA ARG A 104 10.81 0.33 -15.14
C ARG A 104 12.09 -0.47 -14.89
N GLU A 105 13.17 -0.12 -15.58
CA GLU A 105 14.46 -0.82 -15.46
C GLU A 105 15.07 -0.71 -14.05
N ASP A 106 14.70 0.34 -13.31
CA ASP A 106 15.16 0.66 -11.97
C ASP A 106 14.11 0.36 -10.89
N GLU A 107 13.18 -0.56 -11.17
CA GLU A 107 12.19 -1.03 -10.20
C GLU A 107 12.86 -1.46 -8.88
N LYS A 108 12.39 -0.89 -7.77
CA LYS A 108 12.76 -1.36 -6.43
C LYS A 108 11.56 -2.00 -5.78
N ARG A 109 11.81 -3.13 -5.12
CA ARG A 109 10.80 -3.86 -4.36
C ARG A 109 11.27 -4.04 -2.93
N GLN A 110 10.47 -3.58 -1.99
CA GLN A 110 10.64 -3.79 -0.56
C GLN A 110 9.47 -4.61 -0.03
N MET A 111 9.77 -5.63 0.77
CA MET A 111 8.76 -6.45 1.42
C MET A 111 8.90 -6.28 2.92
N VAL A 112 7.79 -6.03 3.60
CA VAL A 112 7.72 -5.91 5.05
C VAL A 112 6.66 -6.87 5.55
N THR A 113 6.99 -7.56 6.64
CA THR A 113 6.07 -8.48 7.30
C THR A 113 5.76 -7.96 8.68
N VAL A 114 4.48 -7.73 8.95
CA VAL A 114 3.97 -7.23 10.23
C VAL A 114 3.08 -8.30 10.85
N ARG A 115 3.28 -8.59 12.13
CA ARG A 115 2.44 -9.53 12.87
C ARG A 115 1.46 -8.76 13.77
N LEU A 116 0.18 -8.97 13.55
CA LEU A 116 -0.93 -8.33 14.23
C LEU A 116 -1.55 -9.32 15.22
N ASN A 117 -1.32 -9.12 16.51
CA ASN A 117 -1.78 -10.05 17.55
C ASN A 117 -3.10 -9.64 18.20
N SER A 118 -3.52 -8.39 18.06
CA SER A 118 -4.72 -7.81 18.67
C SER A 118 -5.32 -6.77 17.75
N GLN A 119 -6.63 -6.49 17.90
CA GLN A 119 -7.29 -5.40 17.17
C GLN A 119 -6.54 -4.08 17.44
N GLU A 120 -6.04 -3.47 16.37
CA GLU A 120 -5.24 -2.26 16.41
C GLU A 120 -5.55 -1.42 15.17
N GLN A 121 -5.56 -0.12 15.35
CA GLN A 121 -5.81 0.86 14.30
C GLN A 121 -4.52 1.64 14.04
N ASP A 122 -4.34 2.06 12.79
CA ASP A 122 -3.21 2.86 12.32
C ASP A 122 -1.84 2.19 12.51
N VAL A 123 -1.78 0.86 12.37
CA VAL A 123 -0.52 0.12 12.44
C VAL A 123 0.32 0.48 11.23
N THR A 124 1.49 1.05 11.45
CA THR A 124 2.38 1.44 10.36
C THR A 124 3.04 0.20 9.75
N VAL A 125 2.78 -0.06 8.48
CA VAL A 125 3.35 -1.21 7.75
C VAL A 125 4.67 -0.82 7.11
N CYS A 126 4.70 0.34 6.44
CA CYS A 126 5.93 0.87 5.85
C CYS A 126 5.78 2.36 5.55
N GLU A 127 6.93 3.01 5.46
CA GLU A 127 7.07 4.36 4.94
C GLU A 127 8.00 4.30 3.72
N VAL A 128 7.62 4.98 2.65
CA VAL A 128 8.41 5.10 1.43
C VAL A 128 8.63 6.57 1.16
N GLU A 129 9.88 7.00 1.14
CA GLU A 129 10.25 8.36 0.77
C GLU A 129 10.58 8.43 -0.72
N ILE A 130 9.88 9.32 -1.43
CA ILE A 130 10.19 9.65 -2.82
C ILE A 130 11.02 10.93 -2.84
N GLU A 131 12.31 10.75 -3.12
CA GLU A 131 13.24 11.84 -3.42
C GLU A 131 13.14 12.24 -4.91
N GLU A 132 13.47 13.49 -5.24
CA GLU A 132 13.61 13.89 -6.65
C GLU A 132 14.73 13.08 -7.32
N GLU A 133 14.44 12.44 -8.45
CA GLU A 133 15.51 12.04 -9.36
C GLU A 133 16.29 13.30 -9.72
N LYS A 134 17.59 13.30 -9.40
CA LYS A 134 18.51 14.33 -9.88
C LYS A 134 18.56 14.24 -11.39
N ASN A 135 17.67 14.95 -12.06
CA ASN A 135 17.74 15.19 -13.49
C ASN A 135 19.02 15.98 -13.73
N ASN A 136 20.09 15.24 -14.03
CA ASN A 136 21.38 15.79 -14.39
C ASN A 136 21.26 16.28 -15.83
N SER A 137 20.46 17.33 -16.04
CA SER A 137 20.49 18.14 -17.25
C SER A 137 21.82 18.90 -17.23
N LYS A 138 22.89 18.24 -17.69
CA LYS A 138 24.04 18.95 -18.21
C LYS A 138 23.63 19.52 -19.58
N CYS A 139 23.96 20.80 -19.74
CA CYS A 139 23.71 21.67 -20.88
C CYS A 139 24.02 21.02 -22.24
#